data_AF-A0A1Q3N9H2-F1
#
_entry.id   AF-A0A1Q3N9H2-F1
#
_cell.length_a   1.000
_cell.length_b   1.000
_cell.length_c   1.000
_cell.angle_alpha   90.00
_cell.angle_beta   90.00
_cell.angle_gamma   90.00
#
_symmetry.space_group_name_H-M   'P 1'
#
loop_
_entity.id
_entity.type
_entity.pdbx_description
1 polymer ?
#
loop_
_entity_poly.entity_id
_entity_poly.type
_entity_poly.pdbx_seq_one_letter_code
_entity_poly.pdbx_strand_id
1 'polypeptide(L)' 'MKQQFDSQFLIPAEDHELAYEMIRARRQMKISQAELATKLGISARTIESWERGIRHPSKPSQA' A
#
# COMPACT_ATOMS: atom_id res chain seq x y z
N MET A 1 -11.53 -0.57 -23.11
CA MET A 1 -10.89 -1.43 -22.10
C MET A 1 -11.42 -0.98 -20.74
N LYS A 2 -12.56 -1.51 -20.30
CA LYS A 2 -13.22 -1.09 -19.06
C LYS A 2 -12.66 -1.94 -17.92
N GLN A 3 -11.84 -1.35 -17.05
CA GLN A 3 -11.44 -1.99 -15.80
C GLN A 3 -12.67 -2.04 -14.91
N GLN A 4 -13.19 -3.25 -14.72
CA GLN A 4 -14.31 -3.56 -13.84
C GLN A 4 -13.81 -3.39 -12.39
N PHE A 5 -14.34 -2.40 -11.66
CA PHE A 5 -14.12 -2.29 -10.23
C PHE A 5 -15.15 -3.20 -9.55
N ASP A 6 -14.68 -4.29 -8.92
CA ASP A 6 -15.53 -5.14 -8.08
C ASP A 6 -15.91 -4.35 -6.82
N SER A 7 -17.16 -3.87 -6.82
CA SER A 7 -17.79 -3.00 -5.83
C SER A 7 -18.13 -3.69 -4.50
N GLN A 8 -17.35 -4.65 -4.03
CA GLN A 8 -17.67 -5.45 -2.84
C GLN A 8 -16.66 -5.34 -1.69
N PHE A 9 -15.97 -4.20 -1.57
CA PHE A 9 -15.17 -3.90 -0.38
C PHE A 9 -15.46 -2.47 0.08
N LEU A 10 -16.58 -2.32 0.80
CA LEU A 10 -16.88 -1.15 1.62
C LEU A 10 -15.88 -1.09 2.79
N ILE A 11 -14.75 -0.43 2.58
CA ILE A 11 -13.85 0.05 3.64
C ILE A 11 -13.96 1.59 3.66
N PRO A 12 -14.04 2.24 4.83
CA PRO A 12 -14.22 3.70 4.92
C PRO A 12 -13.10 4.44 4.17
N ALA A 13 -13.51 5.43 3.38
CA ALA A 13 -12.85 5.86 2.16
C ALA A 13 -11.67 6.84 2.29
N GLU A 14 -11.09 7.07 3.47
CA GLU A 14 -10.13 8.18 3.61
C GLU A 14 -8.68 7.80 3.93
N ASP A 15 -8.39 6.58 4.40
CA ASP A 15 -7.03 6.21 4.83
C ASP A 15 -6.44 4.95 4.17
N HIS A 16 -7.26 4.17 3.45
CA HIS A 16 -6.87 2.84 2.95
C HIS A 16 -6.46 2.79 1.47
N GLU A 17 -6.60 3.90 0.73
CA GLU A 17 -6.38 3.92 -0.72
C GLU A 17 -4.92 3.62 -1.08
N LEU A 18 -3.96 4.25 -0.40
CA LEU A 18 -2.55 4.04 -0.71
C LEU A 18 -2.06 2.63 -0.35
N ALA A 19 -2.50 2.07 0.79
CA ALA A 19 -2.15 0.70 1.16
C ALA A 19 -2.70 -0.29 0.13
N TYR A 20 -3.92 -0.07 -0.36
CA TYR A 20 -4.53 -0.88 -1.40
C TYR A 20 -3.77 -0.78 -2.74
N GLU A 21 -3.44 0.43 -3.17
CA GLU A 21 -2.65 0.66 -4.38
C GLU A 21 -1.26 0.01 -4.29
N MET A 22 -0.63 0.12 -3.13
CA MET A 22 0.68 -0.48 -2.87
C MET A 22 0.61 -2.01 -2.97
N ILE A 23 -0.40 -2.65 -2.37
CA ILE A 23 -0.63 -4.10 -2.48
C ILE A 23 -0.89 -4.49 -3.94
N ARG A 24 -1.70 -3.71 -4.67
CA ARG A 24 -1.97 -3.95 -6.10
C ARG A 24 -0.70 -3.88 -6.93
N ALA A 25 0.06 -2.80 -6.81
CA ALA A 25 1.32 -2.61 -7.54
C ALA A 25 2.31 -3.75 -7.24
N ARG A 26 2.45 -4.11 -5.97
CA ARG A 26 3.29 -5.23 -5.52
C ARG A 26 2.90 -6.56 -6.16
N ARG A 27 1.61 -6.88 -6.18
CA ARG A 27 1.08 -8.12 -6.80
C ARG A 27 1.26 -8.11 -8.32
N GLN A 28 1.05 -6.97 -8.97
CA GLN A 28 1.24 -6.84 -10.42
C GLN A 28 2.71 -7.03 -10.82
N MET A 29 3.63 -6.54 -9.98
CA MET A 29 5.07 -6.75 -10.14
C MET A 29 5.55 -8.14 -9.68
N LYS A 30 4.68 -8.94 -9.02
CA LYS A 30 5.01 -10.24 -8.42
C LYS A 30 6.18 -10.20 -7.43
N ILE A 31 6.27 -9.12 -6.65
CA ILE A 31 7.32 -8.96 -5.63
C ILE A 31 6.77 -9.10 -4.20
N SER A 32 7.65 -9.45 -3.28
CA SER A 32 7.36 -9.51 -1.84
C SER A 32 7.32 -8.13 -1.19
N GLN A 33 6.80 -8.05 0.04
CA GLN A 33 6.82 -6.81 0.83
C GLN A 33 8.26 -6.34 1.07
N ALA A 34 9.19 -7.27 1.29
CA ALA A 34 10.61 -6.96 1.50
C ALA A 34 11.25 -6.37 0.24
N GLU A 35 10.97 -6.92 -0.93
CA GLU A 35 11.48 -6.37 -2.20
C GLU A 35 10.90 -4.99 -2.50
N LEU A 36 9.61 -4.78 -2.21
CA LEU A 36 9.01 -3.45 -2.32
C LEU A 36 9.66 -2.46 -1.34
N ALA A 37 9.90 -2.88 -0.10
CA ALA A 37 10.57 -2.06 0.91
C ALA A 37 11.98 -1.64 0.47
N THR A 38 12.75 -2.58 -0.08
CA THR A 38 14.08 -2.32 -0.66
C THR A 38 14.00 -1.32 -1.81
N LYS A 39 13.00 -1.44 -2.70
CA LYS A 39 12.80 -0.49 -3.81
C LYS A 39 12.42 0.92 -3.33
N LEU A 40 11.68 1.02 -2.24
CA LEU A 40 11.25 2.28 -1.64
C LEU A 40 12.25 2.87 -0.64
N GLY A 41 13.33 2.14 -0.31
CA GLY A 41 14.33 2.58 0.67
C GLY A 41 13.81 2.65 2.10
N ILE A 42 12.76 1.90 2.44
CA ILE A 42 12.16 1.86 3.78
C ILE A 42 12.19 0.43 4.35
N SER A 43 11.87 0.29 5.64
CA SER A 43 11.86 -1.02 6.29
C SER A 43 10.66 -1.86 5.84
N ALA A 44 10.84 -3.18 5.73
CA ALA A 44 9.73 -4.11 5.46
C ALA A 44 8.64 -4.03 6.53
N ARG A 45 9.00 -3.70 7.78
CA ARG A 45 8.06 -3.48 8.88
C ARG A 45 7.16 -2.26 8.64
N THR A 46 7.69 -1.22 7.98
CA THR A 46 6.92 -0.04 7.58
C THR A 46 5.86 -0.43 6.55
N ILE A 47 6.25 -1.19 5.52
CA ILE A 47 5.33 -1.74 4.52
C ILE A 47 4.27 -2.63 5.16
N GLU A 48 4.65 -3.55 6.05
CA GLU A 48 3.71 -4.42 6.77
C GLU A 48 2.70 -3.60 7.58
N SER A 49 3.17 -2.59 8.31
CA SER A 49 2.31 -1.71 9.11
C SER A 49 1.32 -0.93 8.26
N TRP A 50 1.72 -0.53 7.05
CA TRP A 50 0.85 0.17 6.09
C TRP A 50 -0.18 -0.79 5.47
N GLU A 51 0.25 -1.97 5.00
CA GLU A 51 -0.66 -2.96 4.40
C GLU A 51 -1.69 -3.51 5.41
N ARG A 52 -1.35 -3.54 6.71
CA ARG A 52 -2.25 -3.98 7.79
C ARG A 52 -3.16 -2.88 8.33
N GLY A 53 -3.00 -1.63 7.90
CA GLY A 53 -3.73 -0.48 8.43
C GLY A 53 -3.38 -0.13 9.89
N ILE A 54 -2.21 -0.56 10.39
CA ILE A 54 -1.75 -0.25 11.75
C ILE A 54 -1.16 1.17 11.82
N ARG A 55 -0.53 1.61 10.73
CA ARG A 55 -0.03 2.99 10.55
C ARG A 55 -0.21 3.38 9.10
N HIS A 56 -0.43 4.67 8.84
CA HIS A 56 -0.42 5.21 7.50
C HIS A 56 0.93 5.88 7.22
N PRO A 57 1.37 5.97 5.96
CA PRO A 57 2.47 6.84 5.59
C PRO A 57 2.13 8.27 6.02
N SER A 58 2.81 8.74 7.05
CA SER A 58 2.78 10.14 7.40
C SER A 58 3.54 10.92 6.33
N LYS A 59 3.06 12.13 6.00
CA LYS A 59 3.81 13.09 5.19
C LYS A 59 5.25 13.16 5.71
N PRO A 60 6.27 13.18 4.83
CA PRO A 60 7.64 13.38 5.30
C PRO A 60 7.67 14.65 6.14
N SER A 61 8.22 14.59 7.36
CA SER A 61 8.53 15.79 8.13
C SER A 61 9.42 16.67 7.26
N GLN A 62 8.86 17.77 6.74
CA GLN A 62 9.64 18.85 6.17
C GLN A 62 10.37 19.48 7.34
N ALA A 63 11.68 19.27 7.41
CA ALA A 63 12.58 20.03 8.27
C ALA A 63 13.01 21.31 7.55
#